data_AF-A0A0A0CZU6-F1
#
_entry.id   AF-A0A0A0CZU6-F1
#
_cell.length_a   1.000
_cell.length_b   1.000
_cell.length_c   1.000
_cell.angle_alpha   90.00
_cell.angle_beta   90.00
_cell.angle_gamma   90.00
#
_symmetry.space_group_name_H-M   'P 1'
#
loop_
_entity.id
_entity.type
_entity.pdbx_description
1 polymer ?
#
loop_
_entity_poly.entity_id
_entity_poly.type
_entity_poly.pdbx_seq_one_letter_code
_entity_poly.pdbx_strand_id
1 'polypeptide(L)'
;VGVDSLLPGRLRGGEPSEVRLRMCARAATAEAAADAAREVESLYTNGPAAGGGVRSALRPVVGIVSTLIDRRAVSSAVEILEA
;
A
#
# COMPACT_ATOMS: atom_id res chain seq x y z
N VAL A 1 -4.93 -4.05 -10.17
CA VAL A 1 -4.01 -3.30 -11.02
C VAL A 1 -3.09 -4.30 -11.58
N GLY A 2 -3.45 -4.72 -12.76
CA GLY A 2 -2.72 -5.69 -13.55
C GLY A 2 -2.53 -5.04 -14.89
N VAL A 3 -1.39 -5.35 -15.48
CA VAL A 3 -1.23 -5.28 -16.91
C VAL A 3 -2.11 -6.40 -17.50
N ASP A 4 -2.70 -6.20 -18.68
CA ASP A 4 -3.43 -7.25 -19.42
C ASP A 4 -4.86 -7.60 -18.91
N SER A 5 -5.55 -6.67 -18.22
CA SER A 5 -6.88 -6.95 -17.65
C SER A 5 -8.04 -6.87 -18.66
N LEU A 6 -7.95 -6.04 -19.70
CA LEU A 6 -8.97 -5.95 -20.75
C LEU A 6 -8.53 -6.58 -22.08
N LEU A 7 -7.22 -6.73 -22.33
CA LEU A 7 -6.68 -7.15 -23.63
C LEU A 7 -5.56 -8.21 -23.50
N PRO A 8 -5.87 -9.45 -23.09
CA PRO A 8 -4.88 -10.51 -22.89
C PRO A 8 -3.92 -10.69 -24.07
N GLY A 9 -2.62 -10.71 -23.82
CA GLY A 9 -1.58 -11.04 -24.80
C GLY A 9 -1.12 -9.89 -25.70
N ARG A 10 -1.55 -8.64 -25.44
CA ARG A 10 -1.13 -7.47 -26.24
C ARG A 10 0.20 -6.84 -25.81
N LEU A 11 0.86 -7.38 -24.80
CA LEU A 11 2.21 -6.96 -24.41
C LEU A 11 3.26 -7.54 -25.36
N ARG A 12 3.37 -6.99 -26.57
CA ARG A 12 4.50 -7.28 -27.45
C ARG A 12 5.18 -6.00 -27.89
N GLY A 13 6.29 -5.66 -27.22
CA GLY A 13 7.37 -4.84 -27.75
C GLY A 13 7.13 -3.32 -27.90
N GLY A 14 6.19 -2.73 -27.16
CA GLY A 14 5.88 -1.28 -27.21
C GLY A 14 5.28 -0.73 -25.91
N GLU A 15 4.86 0.54 -25.92
CA GLU A 15 4.18 1.19 -24.79
C GLU A 15 2.86 0.47 -24.45
N PRO A 16 2.59 0.14 -23.18
CA PRO A 16 1.42 -0.63 -22.79
C PRO A 16 0.12 0.08 -23.20
N SER A 17 -0.75 -0.65 -23.92
CA SER A 17 -2.06 -0.13 -24.35
C SER A 17 -3.05 0.06 -23.20
N GLU A 18 -2.81 -0.59 -22.06
CA GLU A 18 -3.58 -0.44 -20.83
C GLU A 18 -2.65 -0.64 -19.64
N VAL A 19 -2.74 0.28 -18.67
CA VAL A 19 -2.09 0.14 -17.37
C VAL A 19 -3.14 0.36 -16.30
N ARG A 20 -2.99 -0.35 -15.21
CA ARG A 20 -3.79 -0.15 -14.00
C ARG A 20 -2.78 0.35 -12.93
N LEU A 21 -3.18 1.18 -11.95
CA LEU A 21 -2.39 1.56 -10.75
C LEU A 21 -3.02 1.13 -9.41
N ARG A 22 -2.35 0.30 -8.57
CA ARG A 22 -2.79 -0.10 -7.21
C ARG A 22 -1.82 0.55 -6.26
N MET A 23 -2.34 1.30 -5.32
CA MET A 23 -1.53 1.82 -4.22
C MET A 23 -2.18 1.53 -2.88
N CYS A 24 -1.32 1.44 -1.88
CA CYS A 24 -1.67 1.39 -0.48
C CYS A 24 -0.79 2.42 0.21
N ALA A 25 -1.38 3.28 1.02
CA ALA A 25 -0.66 4.28 1.79
C ALA A 25 -1.11 4.22 3.24
N ARG A 26 -0.18 4.48 4.16
CA ARG A 26 -0.46 4.70 5.58
C ARG A 26 0.06 6.08 5.93
N ALA A 27 -0.77 6.90 6.55
CA ALA A 27 -0.41 8.23 7.02
C ALA A 27 -0.75 8.38 8.51
N ALA A 28 -0.15 9.39 9.15
CA ALA A 28 -0.44 9.71 10.55
C ALA A 28 -1.84 10.31 10.74
N THR A 29 -2.42 10.90 9.69
CA THR A 29 -3.76 11.51 9.72
C THR A 29 -4.62 10.99 8.57
N ALA A 30 -5.94 11.09 8.75
CA ALA A 30 -6.89 10.70 7.70
C ALA A 30 -6.79 11.64 6.49
N GLU A 31 -6.56 12.93 6.71
CA GLU A 31 -6.42 13.95 5.67
C GLU A 31 -5.24 13.62 4.75
N ALA A 32 -4.07 13.33 5.32
CA ALA A 32 -2.88 12.98 4.53
C ALA A 32 -3.06 11.65 3.77
N ALA A 33 -3.79 10.68 4.32
CA ALA A 33 -4.14 9.46 3.60
C ALA A 33 -5.14 9.73 2.47
N ALA A 34 -6.08 10.66 2.66
CA ALA A 34 -7.04 11.07 1.64
C ALA A 34 -6.36 11.83 0.50
N ASP A 35 -5.33 12.63 0.78
CA ASP A 35 -4.53 13.31 -0.24
C ASP A 35 -3.91 12.31 -1.21
N ALA A 36 -3.36 11.22 -0.69
CA ALA A 36 -2.78 10.15 -1.51
C ALA A 36 -3.83 9.51 -2.44
N ALA A 37 -5.09 9.35 -2.00
CA ALA A 37 -6.17 8.87 -2.85
C ALA A 37 -6.57 9.91 -3.91
N ARG A 38 -6.58 11.20 -3.55
CA ARG A 38 -6.90 12.30 -4.46
C ARG A 38 -5.88 12.43 -5.59
N GLU A 39 -4.61 12.18 -5.32
CA GLU A 39 -3.58 12.14 -6.36
C GLU A 39 -3.87 11.06 -7.42
N VAL A 40 -4.38 9.90 -7.01
CA VAL A 40 -4.82 8.84 -7.94
C VAL A 40 -6.05 9.27 -8.72
N GLU A 41 -7.01 9.91 -8.05
CA GLU A 41 -8.20 10.44 -8.72
C GLU A 41 -7.83 11.54 -9.74
N SER A 42 -6.79 12.33 -9.49
CA SER A 42 -6.31 13.34 -10.44
C SER A 42 -5.87 12.75 -11.78
N LEU A 43 -5.48 11.46 -11.81
CA LEU A 43 -5.10 10.77 -13.05
C LEU A 43 -6.27 10.60 -14.02
N TYR A 44 -7.52 10.82 -13.59
CA TYR A 44 -8.66 10.89 -14.50
C TYR A 44 -8.52 12.04 -15.50
N THR A 45 -8.09 13.21 -15.03
CA THR A 45 -7.97 14.42 -15.86
C THR A 45 -6.55 14.67 -16.33
N ASN A 46 -5.57 14.35 -15.48
CA ASN A 46 -4.17 14.72 -15.68
C ASN A 46 -3.28 13.53 -16.05
N GLY A 47 -3.85 12.31 -16.07
CA GLY A 47 -3.10 11.09 -16.35
C GLY A 47 -2.90 10.84 -17.84
N PRO A 48 -1.87 10.06 -18.23
CA PRO A 48 -1.47 9.86 -19.63
C PRO A 48 -2.55 9.19 -20.50
N ALA A 49 -3.48 8.43 -19.90
CA ALA A 49 -4.45 7.62 -20.62
C ALA A 49 -5.82 7.58 -19.92
N ALA A 50 -6.36 8.75 -19.53
CA ALA A 50 -7.72 8.99 -19.00
C ALA A 50 -8.36 7.80 -18.23
N GLY A 51 -8.40 7.87 -16.89
CA GLY A 51 -8.77 6.75 -16.03
C GLY A 51 -10.12 6.06 -16.38
N GLY A 52 -10.12 4.73 -16.42
CA GLY A 52 -11.34 3.91 -16.60
C GLY A 52 -12.12 3.62 -15.32
N GLY A 53 -11.84 4.33 -14.22
CA GLY A 53 -12.35 3.98 -12.89
C GLY A 53 -11.32 4.07 -11.77
N VAL A 54 -11.61 4.81 -10.69
CA VAL A 54 -10.88 4.75 -9.41
C VAL A 54 -11.83 4.26 -8.33
N ARG A 55 -11.31 3.36 -7.50
CA ARG A 55 -11.94 2.93 -6.26
C ARG A 55 -10.91 3.13 -5.15
N SER A 56 -11.22 4.04 -4.23
CA SER A 56 -10.43 4.33 -3.04
C SER A 56 -11.21 3.89 -1.81
N ALA A 57 -10.48 3.55 -0.74
CA ALA A 57 -11.06 3.27 0.56
C ALA A 57 -10.09 3.76 1.63
N LEU A 58 -10.60 4.53 2.58
CA LEU A 58 -9.86 5.00 3.73
C LEU A 58 -10.40 4.30 4.97
N ARG A 59 -9.51 3.69 5.75
CA ARG A 59 -9.88 2.98 6.97
C ARG A 59 -8.84 3.21 8.06
N PRO A 60 -9.25 3.36 9.33
CA PRO A 60 -8.34 3.28 10.45
C PRO A 60 -7.63 1.92 10.47
N VAL A 61 -6.36 1.91 10.85
CA VAL A 61 -5.56 0.69 10.99
C VAL A 61 -4.86 0.68 12.33
N VAL A 62 -4.91 -0.46 13.03
CA VAL A 62 -4.06 -0.71 14.21
C VAL A 62 -2.75 -1.30 13.71
N GLY A 63 -1.65 -0.56 13.90
CA GLY A 63 -0.32 -1.01 13.51
C GLY A 63 0.38 -1.74 14.66
N ILE A 64 1.06 -2.84 14.35
CA ILE A 64 2.09 -3.40 15.23
C ILE A 64 3.36 -2.59 15.00
N VAL A 65 3.88 -2.00 16.07
CA VAL A 65 5.13 -1.25 16.03
C VAL A 65 6.09 -1.84 17.04
N SER A 66 7.37 -1.98 16.66
CA SER A 66 8.41 -2.31 17.62
C SER A 66 8.58 -1.14 18.57
N THR A 67 8.60 -1.43 19.86
CA THR A 67 8.82 -0.44 20.92
C THR A 67 9.85 -0.97 21.90
N LEU A 68 10.44 -0.06 22.67
CA LEU A 68 11.35 -0.40 23.76
C LEU A 68 10.58 -0.29 25.09
N ILE A 69 10.99 -1.11 26.06
CA ILE A 69 10.54 -1.00 27.45
C ILE A 69 11.76 -0.78 28.35
N ASP A 70 11.55 -0.17 29.51
CA ASP A 70 12.61 0.03 30.50
C ASP A 70 13.21 -1.33 30.91
N ARG A 71 14.54 -1.40 31.00
CA ARG A 71 15.23 -2.65 31.33
C ARG A 71 14.80 -3.22 32.69
N ARG A 72 14.43 -2.37 33.65
CA ARG A 72 13.97 -2.75 34.99
C ARG A 72 12.59 -3.42 34.97
N ALA A 73 11.83 -3.30 33.88
CA ALA A 73 10.54 -3.98 33.70
C ALA A 73 10.69 -5.44 33.23
N VAL A 74 11.90 -5.92 32.96
CA VAL A 74 12.15 -7.27 32.43
C VAL A 74 12.99 -8.08 33.40
N SER A 75 12.42 -9.19 33.92
CA SER A 75 13.17 -10.21 34.66
C SER A 75 13.45 -11.40 33.76
N SER A 76 14.72 -11.64 33.43
CA SER A 76 15.15 -12.77 32.61
C SER A 76 15.56 -13.95 33.50
N ALA A 77 15.05 -15.14 33.20
CA ALA A 77 15.46 -16.39 33.83
C ALA A 77 15.96 -17.37 32.77
N VAL A 78 16.95 -18.19 33.13
CA VAL A 78 17.50 -19.24 32.28
C VAL A 78 17.50 -20.53 33.09
N GLU A 79 16.98 -21.60 32.48
CA GLU A 79 17.05 -22.96 33.01
C GLU A 79 17.89 -23.79 32.04
N ILE A 80 18.87 -24.51 32.57
CA ILE A 80 19.74 -25.40 31.80
C ILE A 80 19.33 -26.82 32.16
N LEU A 81 18.97 -27.61 31.15
CA LEU A 81 18.61 -29.02 31.28
C LEU A 81 19.75 -29.86 30.71
N GLU A 82 20.30 -30.77 31.52
CA GLU A 82 21.30 -31.76 31.10
C GLU A 82 20.62 -33.05 30.63
N ALA A 83 21.33 -33.82 29.80
CA ALA A 83 20.87 -35.06 29.18
C ALA A 83 21.12 -36.29 30.06
#